data_AF-A0A926XG40-F1
#
_entry.id   AF-A0A926XG40-F1
#
_cell.length_a   1.000
_cell.length_b   1.000
_cell.length_c   1.000
_cell.angle_alpha   90.00
_cell.angle_beta   90.00
_cell.angle_gamma   90.00
#
_symmetry.space_group_name_H-M   'P 1'
#
loop_
_entity.id
_entity.type
_entity.pdbx_description
1 polymer ?
#
loop_
_entity_poly.entity_id
_entity_poly.type
_entity_poly.pdbx_seq_one_letter_code
_entity_poly.pdbx_strand_id
1 'polypeptide(L)'
;MASSLLLSALAILTSCVFPLLTQAQTPPTLLPSPEPLDLKLLDPESRPPRSQVIRADSMSQAKPTVPSLWWAEEQFGGKLLENWLAYPDRQRVDLVVNRQLWSLLNYIGRYSFVNSFGTVARDYGYNTRVFIANQPQEPLATYTCNFSTSPVVCDLDIVSSGQNSLRVRSKPLGGFPATGNDTQAP
;
A
#
# COMPACT_ATOMS: atom_id res chain seq x y z
N MET A 1 54.07 -45.60 41.46
CA MET A 1 52.77 -46.28 41.24
C MET A 1 51.69 -45.43 41.90
N ALA A 2 50.54 -45.31 41.23
CA ALA A 2 49.32 -44.57 41.61
C ALA A 2 49.44 -43.02 41.53
N SER A 3 48.78 -42.41 40.54
CA SER A 3 47.43 -41.79 40.63
C SER A 3 47.55 -40.35 41.17
N SER A 4 47.10 -39.29 40.49
CA SER A 4 45.83 -39.15 39.81
C SER A 4 45.87 -38.01 38.78
N LEU A 5 45.32 -38.31 37.60
CA LEU A 5 44.78 -37.34 36.64
C LEU A 5 43.51 -36.69 37.21
N LEU A 6 43.15 -35.53 36.63
CA LEU A 6 41.85 -34.83 36.64
C LEU A 6 41.75 -33.60 37.56
N LEU A 7 41.67 -32.44 36.92
CA LEU A 7 41.03 -31.15 37.27
C LEU A 7 41.93 -30.08 36.63
N SER A 8 41.59 -29.35 35.59
CA SER A 8 40.30 -29.02 35.00
C SER A 8 40.58 -28.35 33.65
N ALA A 9 40.45 -29.13 32.58
CA ALA A 9 40.47 -28.62 31.21
C ALA A 9 39.10 -27.98 30.90
N LEU A 10 38.89 -26.73 31.28
CA LEU A 10 37.71 -25.97 30.87
C LEU A 10 38.00 -24.47 30.87
N ALA A 11 38.96 -24.06 30.04
CA ALA A 11 39.18 -22.66 29.73
C ALA A 11 38.71 -22.41 28.29
N ILE A 12 37.63 -21.62 28.20
CA ILE A 12 37.25 -20.77 27.07
C ILE A 12 36.52 -21.48 25.91
N LEU A 13 35.27 -21.88 26.18
CA LEU A 13 34.20 -21.93 25.17
C LEU A 13 33.06 -21.01 25.61
N THR A 14 33.37 -19.73 25.80
CA THR A 14 32.37 -18.67 25.93
C THR A 14 32.67 -17.61 24.89
N SER A 15 32.60 -18.03 23.62
CA SER A 15 32.38 -17.09 22.52
C SER A 15 30.98 -16.52 22.74
N CYS A 16 30.92 -15.35 23.36
CA CYS A 16 29.70 -14.57 23.48
C CYS A 16 29.15 -14.38 22.06
N VAL A 17 28.14 -15.16 21.71
CA VAL A 17 27.20 -14.81 20.65
C VAL A 17 26.45 -13.60 21.19
N PHE A 18 27.07 -12.42 21.08
CA PHE A 18 26.36 -11.17 21.27
C PHE A 18 25.32 -11.13 20.15
N PRO A 19 24.01 -11.22 20.45
CA PRO A 19 23.03 -10.90 19.43
C PRO A 19 23.32 -9.45 19.03
N LEU A 20 23.67 -9.22 17.78
CA LEU A 20 23.65 -7.86 17.23
C LEU A 20 22.24 -7.35 17.51
N LEU A 21 22.14 -6.36 18.40
CA LEU A 21 20.92 -5.59 18.58
C LEU A 21 20.71 -4.83 17.27
N THR A 22 19.97 -5.42 16.34
CA THR A 22 19.43 -4.71 15.18
C THR A 22 18.48 -3.65 15.73
N GLN A 23 18.90 -2.39 15.68
CA GLN A 23 17.97 -1.29 15.92
C GLN A 23 16.91 -1.34 14.83
N ALA A 24 15.66 -1.54 15.23
CA ALA A 24 14.52 -1.31 14.36
C ALA A 24 14.40 0.20 14.13
N GLN A 25 14.94 0.69 13.02
CA GLN A 25 14.65 2.04 12.55
C GLN A 25 13.21 2.04 12.04
N THR A 26 12.34 2.83 12.66
CA THR A 26 11.01 3.09 12.12
C THR A 26 11.22 3.87 10.81
N PRO A 27 10.81 3.34 9.65
CA PRO A 27 10.94 4.07 8.39
C PRO A 27 10.22 5.42 8.54
N PRO A 28 10.80 6.52 8.03
CA PRO A 28 10.09 7.80 8.01
C PRO A 28 8.78 7.61 7.25
N THR A 29 7.66 7.92 7.91
CA THR A 29 6.33 7.81 7.30
C THR A 29 6.23 8.77 6.13
N LEU A 30 6.05 8.22 4.92
CA LEU A 30 5.90 9.02 3.70
C LEU A 30 4.45 9.49 3.63
N LEU A 31 4.25 10.80 3.76
CA LEU A 31 2.91 11.38 3.77
C LEU A 31 2.51 11.85 2.37
N PRO A 32 1.32 11.46 1.87
CA PRO A 32 0.80 11.97 0.62
C PRO A 32 0.41 13.45 0.74
N SER A 33 0.33 14.14 -0.40
CA SER A 33 -0.22 15.50 -0.45
C SER A 33 -1.67 15.51 0.05
N PRO A 34 -2.07 16.46 0.92
CA PRO A 34 -3.45 16.57 1.44
C PRO A 34 -4.40 17.28 0.48
N GLU A 35 -3.92 17.76 -0.69
CA GLU A 35 -4.75 18.54 -1.60
C GLU A 35 -5.86 17.67 -2.24
N PRO A 36 -7.12 18.11 -2.25
CA PRO A 36 -8.22 17.33 -2.82
C PRO A 36 -8.07 17.13 -4.33
N LEU A 37 -8.78 16.12 -4.85
CA LEU A 37 -8.95 15.92 -6.29
C LEU A 37 -9.69 17.11 -6.91
N ASP A 38 -9.11 17.69 -7.96
CA ASP A 38 -9.74 18.79 -8.69
C ASP A 38 -10.74 18.24 -9.73
N LEU A 39 -12.00 18.14 -9.31
CA LEU A 39 -13.10 17.63 -10.15
C LEU A 39 -13.33 18.47 -11.42
N LYS A 40 -12.96 19.75 -11.42
CA LYS A 40 -13.13 20.60 -12.61
C LYS A 40 -12.23 20.14 -13.74
N LEU A 41 -11.09 19.52 -13.43
CA LEU A 41 -10.13 19.05 -14.42
C LEU A 41 -10.54 17.72 -15.06
N LEU A 42 -11.52 17.03 -14.49
CA LEU A 42 -12.08 15.79 -15.05
C LEU A 42 -13.12 16.05 -16.13
N ASP A 43 -13.66 17.27 -16.19
CA ASP A 43 -14.62 17.66 -17.22
C ASP A 43 -13.87 17.94 -18.55
N PRO A 44 -14.12 17.18 -19.63
CA PRO A 44 -13.48 17.37 -20.93
C PRO A 44 -13.73 18.76 -21.52
N GLU A 45 -14.90 19.35 -21.24
CA GLU A 45 -15.29 20.66 -21.76
C GLU A 45 -14.65 21.82 -20.96
N SER A 46 -14.02 21.51 -19.82
CA SER A 46 -13.32 22.51 -19.03
C SER A 46 -12.04 22.97 -19.75
N ARG A 47 -11.89 24.30 -19.87
CA ARG A 47 -10.64 24.90 -20.37
C ARG A 47 -9.47 24.42 -19.49
N PRO A 48 -8.42 23.83 -20.08
CA PRO A 48 -7.27 23.39 -19.30
C PRO A 48 -6.66 24.60 -18.56
N PRO A 49 -6.28 24.45 -17.28
CA PRO A 49 -5.58 25.49 -16.56
C PRO A 49 -4.29 25.91 -17.27
N ARG A 50 -3.74 27.07 -16.93
CA ARG A 50 -2.40 27.47 -17.41
C ARG A 50 -1.29 26.50 -16.95
N SER A 51 -1.51 25.80 -15.84
CA SER A 51 -0.66 24.67 -15.42
C SER A 51 -0.91 23.49 -16.35
N GLN A 52 0.16 22.92 -16.90
CA GLN A 52 0.16 21.83 -17.90
C GLN A 52 -0.30 20.50 -17.28
N VAL A 53 -1.53 20.46 -16.74
CA VAL A 53 -2.13 19.22 -16.26
C VAL A 53 -2.41 18.34 -17.45
N ILE A 54 -1.90 17.13 -17.40
CA ILE A 54 -2.07 16.12 -18.43
C ILE A 54 -3.28 15.29 -18.04
N ARG A 55 -4.23 15.17 -18.97
CA ARG A 55 -5.48 14.43 -18.81
C ARG A 55 -5.51 13.21 -19.73
N ALA A 56 -6.36 12.25 -19.40
CA ALA A 56 -6.60 11.06 -20.23
C ALA A 56 -7.07 11.41 -21.66
N ASP A 57 -7.80 12.50 -21.86
CA ASP A 57 -8.32 12.94 -23.17
C ASP A 57 -7.34 13.79 -24.00
N SER A 58 -6.28 14.31 -23.37
CA SER A 58 -5.34 15.28 -23.95
C SER A 58 -4.15 14.67 -24.71
N MET A 59 -4.25 13.40 -25.10
CA MET A 59 -3.11 12.62 -25.57
C MET A 59 -2.66 13.00 -26.98
N SER A 60 -1.34 13.18 -27.15
CA SER A 60 -0.73 13.40 -28.46
C SER A 60 -0.13 12.11 -28.99
N GLN A 61 -0.59 11.64 -30.15
CA GLN A 61 -0.03 10.47 -30.84
C GLN A 61 1.43 10.65 -31.27
N ALA A 62 1.95 11.88 -31.24
CA ALA A 62 3.28 12.23 -31.72
C ALA A 62 4.39 12.04 -30.69
N LYS A 63 4.08 12.05 -29.38
CA LYS A 63 5.08 11.92 -28.30
C LYS A 63 4.49 11.17 -27.10
N PRO A 64 5.22 10.22 -26.50
CA PRO A 64 4.80 9.58 -25.26
C PRO A 64 4.54 10.62 -24.17
N THR A 65 3.33 10.64 -23.63
CA THR A 65 2.98 11.48 -22.49
C THR A 65 3.72 10.97 -21.26
N VAL A 66 4.33 11.87 -20.48
CA VAL A 66 5.06 11.52 -19.25
C VAL A 66 4.21 11.94 -18.04
N PRO A 67 3.99 11.06 -17.05
CA PRO A 67 4.30 9.61 -17.06
C PRO A 67 3.45 8.87 -18.10
N SER A 68 3.90 7.68 -18.51
CA SER A 68 3.24 6.84 -19.54
C SER A 68 1.94 6.17 -19.04
N LEU A 69 1.05 6.97 -18.46
CA LEU A 69 -0.19 6.54 -17.84
C LEU A 69 -1.20 6.01 -18.84
N TRP A 70 -1.23 6.54 -20.06
CA TRP A 70 -2.06 5.97 -21.12
C TRP A 70 -1.75 4.49 -21.36
N TRP A 71 -0.47 4.14 -21.43
CA TRP A 71 -0.09 2.74 -21.58
C TRP A 71 -0.43 1.92 -20.34
N ALA A 72 -0.26 2.49 -19.14
CA ALA A 72 -0.67 1.83 -17.90
C ALA A 72 -2.19 1.60 -17.84
N GLU A 73 -2.99 2.53 -18.36
CA GLU A 73 -4.43 2.40 -18.52
C GLU A 73 -4.80 1.24 -19.45
N GLU A 74 -4.15 1.14 -20.62
CA GLU A 74 -4.36 0.02 -21.57
C GLU A 74 -4.01 -1.34 -20.95
N GLN A 75 -2.97 -1.41 -20.11
CA GLN A 75 -2.51 -2.66 -19.52
C GLN A 75 -3.25 -3.05 -18.23
N PHE A 76 -3.61 -2.07 -17.39
CA PHE A 76 -4.05 -2.29 -16.01
C PHE A 76 -5.37 -1.60 -15.65
N GLY A 77 -5.81 -0.59 -16.42
CA GLY A 77 -6.97 0.24 -16.09
C GLY A 77 -8.29 -0.52 -16.19
N GLY A 78 -8.47 -1.27 -17.29
CA GLY A 78 -9.69 -2.03 -17.55
C GLY A 78 -10.96 -1.19 -17.40
N LYS A 79 -12.01 -1.76 -16.79
CA LYS A 79 -13.24 -0.99 -16.46
C LYS A 79 -13.13 -0.24 -15.13
N LEU A 80 -12.07 -0.48 -14.37
CA LEU A 80 -11.94 0.04 -13.01
C LEU A 80 -11.46 1.49 -13.02
N LEU A 81 -10.49 1.83 -13.87
CA LEU A 81 -10.04 3.21 -14.05
C LEU A 81 -11.07 3.95 -14.91
N GLU A 82 -11.59 5.06 -14.39
CA GLU A 82 -12.54 5.94 -15.11
C GLU A 82 -11.83 7.12 -15.75
N ASN A 83 -10.82 7.67 -15.08
CA ASN A 83 -10.04 8.81 -15.56
C ASN A 83 -8.71 8.92 -14.78
N TRP A 84 -7.80 9.77 -15.23
CA TRP A 84 -6.58 10.11 -14.52
C TRP A 84 -6.11 11.54 -14.84
N LEU A 85 -5.42 12.14 -13.88
CA LEU A 85 -4.81 13.47 -13.99
C LEU A 85 -3.35 13.37 -13.56
N ALA A 86 -2.43 13.86 -14.39
CA ALA A 86 -1.03 14.03 -14.02
C ALA A 86 -0.68 15.51 -13.91
N TYR A 87 0.01 15.86 -12.83
CA TYR A 87 0.42 17.21 -12.45
C TYR A 87 1.95 17.29 -12.47
N PRO A 88 2.58 17.72 -13.57
CA PRO A 88 4.04 17.78 -13.67
C PRO A 88 4.69 18.66 -12.61
N ASP A 89 4.11 19.84 -12.36
CA ASP A 89 4.62 20.81 -11.38
C ASP A 89 4.65 20.27 -9.93
N ARG A 90 3.85 19.23 -9.66
CA ARG A 90 3.70 18.63 -8.33
C ARG A 90 4.22 17.20 -8.26
N GLN A 91 4.70 16.67 -9.38
CA GLN A 91 5.14 15.29 -9.53
C GLN A 91 4.11 14.31 -8.93
N ARG A 92 2.85 14.47 -9.33
CA ARG A 92 1.72 13.73 -8.77
C ARG A 92 0.78 13.24 -9.85
N VAL A 93 0.22 12.06 -9.63
CA VAL A 93 -0.85 11.46 -10.42
C VAL A 93 -2.05 11.19 -9.53
N ASP A 94 -3.22 11.63 -9.95
CA ASP A 94 -4.48 11.29 -9.31
C ASP A 94 -5.29 10.39 -10.26
N LEU A 95 -5.56 9.16 -9.82
CA LEU A 95 -6.39 8.18 -10.52
C LEU A 95 -7.82 8.28 -10.00
N VAL A 96 -8.79 8.23 -10.90
CA VAL A 96 -10.21 8.19 -10.57
C VAL A 96 -10.74 6.82 -10.94
N VAL A 97 -11.27 6.09 -9.96
CA VAL A 97 -11.77 4.73 -10.15
C VAL A 97 -13.27 4.63 -10.02
N ASN A 98 -13.83 3.66 -10.73
CA ASN A 98 -15.23 3.29 -10.63
C ASN A 98 -15.52 2.77 -9.21
N ARG A 99 -16.39 3.50 -8.51
CA ARG A 99 -16.77 3.21 -7.12
C ARG A 99 -17.28 1.79 -6.92
N GLN A 100 -18.14 1.31 -7.83
CA GLN A 100 -18.77 0.01 -7.69
C GLN A 100 -17.72 -1.09 -7.84
N LEU A 101 -16.91 -1.03 -8.91
CA LEU A 101 -15.87 -2.01 -9.15
C LEU A 101 -14.77 -1.98 -8.07
N TRP A 102 -14.37 -0.80 -7.60
CA TRP A 102 -13.41 -0.67 -6.49
C TRP A 102 -13.91 -1.36 -5.22
N SER A 103 -15.20 -1.20 -4.90
CA SER A 103 -15.80 -1.82 -3.70
C SER A 103 -15.83 -3.35 -3.76
N LEU A 104 -15.82 -3.94 -4.96
CA LEU A 104 -15.78 -5.39 -5.17
C LEU A 104 -14.37 -5.98 -5.00
N LEU A 105 -13.32 -5.15 -5.10
CA LEU A 105 -11.95 -5.61 -4.93
C LEU A 105 -11.67 -5.93 -3.46
N ASN A 106 -11.05 -7.08 -3.23
CA ASN A 106 -10.37 -7.38 -1.97
C ASN A 106 -9.05 -6.60 -1.86
N TYR A 107 -8.40 -6.70 -0.70
CA TYR A 107 -7.11 -6.04 -0.45
C TYR A 107 -6.07 -6.29 -1.54
N ILE A 108 -5.91 -7.54 -1.99
CA ILE A 108 -4.92 -7.93 -3.01
C ILE A 108 -5.21 -7.25 -4.36
N GLY A 109 -6.49 -7.20 -4.76
CA GLY A 109 -6.90 -6.50 -5.98
C GLY A 109 -6.58 -5.01 -5.93
N ARG A 110 -6.89 -4.35 -4.80
CA ARG A 110 -6.59 -2.92 -4.61
C ARG A 110 -5.09 -2.66 -4.59
N TYR A 111 -4.34 -3.49 -3.87
CA TYR A 111 -2.88 -3.41 -3.83
C TYR A 111 -2.27 -3.57 -5.22
N SER A 112 -2.69 -4.59 -5.97
CA SER A 112 -2.20 -4.84 -7.32
C SER A 112 -2.43 -3.63 -8.24
N PHE A 113 -3.64 -3.08 -8.23
CA PHE A 113 -3.96 -1.88 -9.00
C PHE A 113 -3.08 -0.68 -8.63
N VAL A 114 -3.02 -0.34 -7.33
CA VAL A 114 -2.24 0.81 -6.85
C VAL A 114 -0.75 0.62 -7.11
N ASN A 115 -0.23 -0.59 -6.91
CA ASN A 115 1.18 -0.90 -7.12
C ASN A 115 1.57 -0.80 -8.60
N SER A 116 0.73 -1.28 -9.52
CA SER A 116 1.01 -1.21 -10.96
C SER A 116 1.12 0.25 -11.43
N PHE A 117 0.11 1.08 -11.15
CA PHE A 117 0.15 2.50 -11.53
C PHE A 117 1.20 3.29 -10.74
N GLY A 118 1.36 3.00 -9.44
CA GLY A 118 2.38 3.60 -8.60
C GLY A 118 3.80 3.32 -9.10
N THR A 119 4.09 2.10 -9.54
CA THR A 119 5.39 1.73 -10.12
C THR A 119 5.65 2.48 -11.41
N VAL A 120 4.66 2.55 -12.32
CA VAL A 120 4.81 3.31 -13.58
C VAL A 120 5.06 4.78 -13.28
N ALA A 121 4.30 5.39 -12.37
CA ALA A 121 4.48 6.80 -11.99
C ALA A 121 5.84 7.05 -11.33
N ARG A 122 6.27 6.15 -10.43
CA ARG A 122 7.56 6.21 -9.72
C ARG A 122 8.74 6.24 -10.67
N ASP A 123 8.69 5.51 -11.78
CA ASP A 123 9.78 5.50 -12.77
C ASP A 123 10.01 6.87 -13.43
N TYR A 124 9.03 7.78 -13.35
CA TYR A 124 9.15 9.17 -13.80
C TYR A 124 9.26 10.18 -12.64
N GLY A 125 9.37 9.71 -11.40
CA GLY A 125 9.47 10.58 -10.22
C GLY A 125 8.13 11.08 -9.69
N TYR A 126 7.01 10.40 -9.96
CA TYR A 126 5.68 10.82 -9.53
C TYR A 126 5.11 9.96 -8.40
N ASN A 127 4.41 10.61 -7.47
CA ASN A 127 3.54 9.94 -6.49
C ASN A 127 2.16 9.66 -7.09
N THR A 128 1.46 8.63 -6.61
CA THR A 128 0.13 8.26 -7.09
C THR A 128 -0.89 8.27 -5.96
N ARG A 129 -2.10 8.75 -6.24
CA ARG A 129 -3.25 8.70 -5.34
C ARG A 129 -4.47 8.17 -6.09
N VAL A 130 -5.35 7.48 -5.38
CA VAL A 130 -6.58 6.90 -5.94
C VAL A 130 -7.80 7.51 -5.28
N PHE A 131 -8.77 7.95 -6.07
CA PHE A 131 -9.99 8.60 -5.60
C PHE A 131 -11.24 7.99 -6.23
N ILE A 132 -12.38 8.21 -5.57
CA ILE A 132 -13.69 8.16 -6.22
C ILE A 132 -14.12 9.60 -6.48
N ALA A 133 -14.68 9.88 -7.67
CA ALA A 133 -15.09 11.24 -8.07
C ALA A 133 -16.04 11.94 -7.09
N ASN A 134 -16.91 11.20 -6.38
CA ASN A 134 -17.83 11.77 -5.39
C ASN A 134 -17.23 11.95 -3.98
N GLN A 135 -15.97 11.59 -3.77
CA GLN A 135 -15.22 11.76 -2.52
C GLN A 135 -13.83 12.37 -2.80
N PRO A 136 -13.77 13.62 -3.30
CA PRO A 136 -12.50 14.22 -3.73
C PRO A 136 -11.53 14.58 -2.60
N GLN A 137 -11.99 14.58 -1.34
CA GLN A 137 -11.20 15.05 -0.20
C GLN A 137 -10.22 13.99 0.33
N GLU A 138 -10.55 12.71 0.20
CA GLU A 138 -9.79 11.63 0.82
C GLU A 138 -9.40 10.58 -0.22
N PRO A 139 -8.10 10.32 -0.43
CA PRO A 139 -7.68 9.23 -1.29
C PRO A 139 -8.03 7.88 -0.65
N LEU A 140 -8.49 6.95 -1.46
CA LEU A 140 -8.72 5.55 -1.07
C LEU A 140 -7.43 4.76 -0.92
N ALA A 141 -6.40 5.17 -1.65
CA ALA A 141 -5.08 4.56 -1.59
C ALA A 141 -4.04 5.56 -2.09
N THR A 142 -2.81 5.39 -1.63
CA THR A 142 -1.68 6.21 -2.03
C THR A 142 -0.45 5.34 -2.28
N TYR A 143 0.40 5.81 -3.20
CA TYR A 143 1.72 5.27 -3.48
C TYR A 143 2.68 6.46 -3.44
N THR A 144 3.37 6.62 -2.32
CA THR A 144 4.18 7.81 -2.03
C THR A 144 5.64 7.41 -1.91
N CYS A 145 6.52 8.10 -2.61
CA CYS A 145 7.95 7.80 -2.67
C CYS A 145 8.80 8.96 -2.15
N ASN A 146 9.92 8.62 -1.54
CA ASN A 146 11.02 9.53 -1.30
C ASN A 146 12.02 9.42 -2.45
N PHE A 147 11.93 10.35 -3.39
CA PHE A 147 12.83 10.42 -4.55
C PHE A 147 14.23 10.99 -4.21
N SER A 148 14.47 11.39 -2.95
CA SER A 148 15.77 11.92 -2.51
C SER A 148 16.75 10.83 -2.05
N THR A 149 16.32 9.56 -2.00
CA THR A 149 17.15 8.42 -1.56
C THR A 149 17.55 7.52 -2.73
N SER A 150 18.66 6.80 -2.59
CA SER A 150 19.08 5.76 -3.53
C SER A 150 19.38 4.46 -2.77
N PRO A 151 18.55 3.41 -2.91
CA PRO A 151 17.38 3.32 -3.79
C PRO A 151 16.19 4.20 -3.33
N VAL A 152 15.28 4.50 -4.27
CA VAL A 152 14.01 5.19 -3.97
C VAL A 152 13.19 4.31 -3.03
N VAL A 153 12.75 4.89 -1.91
CA VAL A 153 11.89 4.19 -0.94
C VAL A 153 10.46 4.66 -1.14
N CYS A 154 9.51 3.73 -1.21
CA CYS A 154 8.09 4.02 -1.39
C CYS A 154 7.22 3.32 -0.36
N ASP A 155 6.11 3.96 -0.02
CA ASP A 155 5.06 3.45 0.85
C ASP A 155 3.75 3.38 0.07
N LEU A 156 3.04 2.27 0.26
CA LEU A 156 1.75 2.02 -0.37
C LEU A 156 0.73 1.83 0.74
N ASP A 157 -0.18 2.80 0.87
CA ASP A 157 -1.27 2.75 1.85
C ASP A 157 -2.61 2.57 1.15
N ILE A 158 -3.48 1.74 1.73
CA ILE A 158 -4.83 1.48 1.24
C ILE A 158 -5.77 1.66 2.42
N VAL A 159 -6.68 2.64 2.28
CA VAL A 159 -7.70 2.88 3.30
C VAL A 159 -8.58 1.64 3.41
N SER A 160 -8.52 1.01 4.57
CA SER A 160 -9.28 -0.21 4.85
C SER A 160 -10.76 0.12 4.93
N SER A 161 -11.50 -0.16 3.85
CA SER A 161 -12.94 -0.36 3.97
C SER A 161 -13.14 -1.62 4.83
N GLY A 162 -13.85 -1.54 5.94
CA GLY A 162 -13.97 -2.58 7.00
C GLY A 162 -14.44 -4.00 6.60
N GLN A 163 -14.41 -4.38 5.33
CA GLN A 163 -14.64 -5.72 4.80
C GLN A 163 -13.37 -6.61 4.78
N ASN A 164 -12.18 -6.05 5.05
CA ASN A 164 -10.91 -6.78 4.98
C ASN A 164 -10.60 -7.65 6.21
N SER A 165 -11.61 -8.08 6.98
CA SER A 165 -11.37 -9.06 8.04
C SER A 165 -11.05 -10.43 7.42
N LEU A 166 -9.79 -10.84 7.47
CA LEU A 166 -9.45 -12.26 7.42
C LEU A 166 -10.22 -12.92 8.56
N ARG A 167 -11.30 -13.65 8.25
CA ARG A 167 -12.04 -14.42 9.25
C ARG A 167 -11.14 -15.56 9.70
N VAL A 168 -10.33 -15.32 10.72
CA VAL A 168 -9.71 -16.39 11.50
C VAL A 168 -10.88 -17.14 12.14
N ARG A 169 -11.22 -18.30 11.58
CA ARG A 169 -12.18 -19.22 12.20
C ARG A 169 -11.49 -19.78 13.44
N SER A 170 -11.55 -19.06 14.55
CA SER A 170 -11.25 -19.62 15.85
C SER A 170 -12.30 -20.71 16.11
N LYS A 171 -11.90 -21.97 15.89
CA LYS A 171 -12.67 -23.14 16.31
C LYS A 171 -12.80 -23.02 17.85
N PRO A 172 -14.01 -22.99 18.43
CA PRO A 172 -14.14 -23.03 19.87
C PRO A 172 -13.50 -24.34 20.34
N LEU A 173 -12.51 -24.24 21.24
CA LEU A 173 -12.07 -25.41 21.99
C LEU A 173 -13.28 -25.86 22.81
N GLY A 174 -13.68 -27.11 22.58
CA GLY A 174 -14.86 -27.71 23.20
C GLY A 174 -14.84 -27.52 24.71
N GLY A 175 -15.99 -27.12 25.25
CA GLY A 175 -16.20 -27.05 26.68
C GLY A 175 -15.93 -28.41 27.32
N PHE A 176 -15.15 -28.41 28.38
CA PHE A 176 -15.02 -29.53 29.29
C PHE A 176 -16.40 -29.83 29.91
N PRO A 177 -16.84 -31.11 29.96
CA PRO A 177 -18.03 -31.46 30.71
C PRO A 177 -17.71 -31.37 32.21
N ALA A 178 -18.42 -30.51 32.93
CA ALA A 178 -18.46 -30.55 34.38
C ALA A 178 -19.32 -31.74 34.82
N THR A 179 -18.68 -32.73 35.42
CA THR A 179 -19.28 -33.82 36.17
C THR A 179 -19.68 -33.35 37.57
N GLY A 180 -20.82 -33.83 38.10
CA GLY A 180 -21.21 -33.67 39.51
C GLY A 180 -22.68 -33.23 39.67
N ASN A 181 -23.67 -34.12 39.59
CA ASN A 181 -24.17 -35.14 40.54
C ASN A 181 -25.39 -34.64 41.34
N ASP A 182 -26.38 -35.54 41.42
CA ASP A 182 -27.79 -35.39 41.78
C ASP A 182 -28.10 -34.99 43.24
N THR A 183 -29.42 -34.77 43.48
CA THR A 183 -30.20 -35.04 44.72
C THR A 183 -30.53 -33.78 45.55
N GLN A 184 -31.76 -33.43 45.98
CA GLN A 184 -33.07 -34.09 46.11
C GLN A 184 -34.19 -33.01 46.16
N ALA A 185 -35.38 -33.34 45.67
CA ALA A 185 -36.65 -32.67 45.98
C ALA A 185 -37.25 -33.14 47.32
N PRO A 186 -38.12 -32.37 47.99
CA PRO A 186 -39.20 -32.92 48.81
C PRO A 186 -40.40 -33.35 47.95
#